data_AF-A0A7S3MU03-F1
#
_entry.id   AF-A0A7S3MU03-F1
#
_cell.length_a   1.000
_cell.length_b   1.000
_cell.length_c   1.000
_cell.angle_alpha   90.00
_cell.angle_beta   90.00
_cell.angle_gamma   90.00
#
_symmetry.space_group_name_H-M   'P 1'
#
loop_
_entity.id
_entity.type
_entity.pdbx_description
1 polymer ?
#
loop_
_entity_poly.entity_id
_entity_poly.type
_entity_poly.pdbx_seq_one_letter_code
_entity_poly.pdbx_strand_id
1 'polypeptide(L)'
;GEKYEGEWLGGKRHGHGTCNYANGDKYVGEWRNGLKHGLGAFKTSDSKYSGGWNKGLKHGEATEELAGFFRMKGKYKKGSRQGLWKNLDAVGTFHQSYHRGEVQ
;
A
#
# COMPACT_ATOMS: atom_id res chain seq x y z
N GLY A 1 12.13 -0.77 -19.34
CA GLY A 1 11.74 -2.17 -19.09
C GLY A 1 11.55 -2.39 -17.60
N GLU A 2 10.80 -3.42 -17.21
CA GLU A 2 10.74 -3.81 -15.79
C GLU A 2 12.02 -4.55 -15.38
N LYS A 3 12.42 -4.41 -14.11
CA LYS A 3 13.62 -5.05 -13.55
C LYS A 3 13.24 -5.75 -12.26
N TYR A 4 13.57 -7.04 -12.15
CA TYR A 4 13.32 -7.84 -10.96
C TYR A 4 14.63 -8.35 -10.36
N GLU A 5 14.75 -8.21 -9.05
CA GLU A 5 15.87 -8.69 -8.26
C GLU A 5 15.31 -9.46 -7.07
N GLY A 6 15.54 -10.77 -7.02
CA GLY A 6 14.95 -11.65 -6.01
C GLY A 6 15.04 -13.11 -6.40
N GLU A 7 14.37 -13.94 -5.61
CA GLU A 7 14.42 -15.39 -5.77
C GLU A 7 13.56 -15.88 -6.96
N TRP A 8 13.98 -16.99 -7.56
CA TRP A 8 13.29 -17.64 -8.67
C TRP A 8 13.09 -19.11 -8.36
N LEU A 9 11.91 -19.64 -8.70
CA LEU A 9 11.59 -21.06 -8.62
C LEU A 9 10.83 -21.49 -9.87
N GLY A 10 11.35 -22.46 -10.62
CA GLY A 10 10.72 -22.95 -11.86
C GLY A 10 10.51 -21.85 -12.90
N GLY A 11 11.47 -20.93 -13.04
CA GLY A 11 11.38 -19.80 -13.98
C GLY A 11 10.39 -18.71 -13.59
N LYS A 12 9.83 -18.74 -12.37
CA LYS A 12 8.89 -17.73 -11.86
C LYS A 12 9.45 -17.06 -10.61
N ARG A 13 9.13 -15.77 -10.43
CA ARG A 13 9.43 -15.02 -9.21
C ARG A 13 8.87 -15.76 -7.99
N HIS A 14 9.70 -15.95 -6.98
CA HIS A 14 9.36 -16.66 -5.75
C HIS A 14 10.08 -16.00 -4.56
N GLY A 15 9.77 -16.41 -3.32
CA GLY A 15 10.47 -15.94 -2.13
C GLY A 15 10.39 -14.43 -1.98
N HIS A 16 11.46 -13.79 -1.53
CA HIS A 16 11.51 -12.33 -1.42
C HIS A 16 12.12 -11.70 -2.67
N GLY A 17 11.58 -10.56 -3.09
CA GLY A 17 12.13 -9.83 -4.21
C GLY A 17 11.61 -8.42 -4.38
N THR A 18 12.40 -7.65 -5.12
CA THR A 18 12.11 -6.28 -5.54
C THR A 18 11.80 -6.26 -7.03
N CYS A 19 10.67 -5.68 -7.41
CA CYS A 19 10.33 -5.40 -8.79
C CYS A 19 10.21 -3.88 -8.99
N ASN A 20 11.06 -3.34 -9.85
CA ASN A 20 10.97 -1.97 -10.34
C ASN A 20 10.25 -2.03 -11.71
N TYR A 21 9.06 -1.45 -11.77
CA TYR A 21 8.23 -1.48 -12.97
C TYR A 21 8.64 -0.37 -13.94
N ALA A 22 8.33 -0.55 -15.22
CA ALA A 22 8.69 0.41 -16.27
C ALA A 22 8.02 1.78 -16.09
N ASN A 23 6.89 1.85 -15.38
CA ASN A 23 6.16 3.09 -15.06
C ASN A 23 6.73 3.82 -13.83
N GLY A 24 7.83 3.33 -13.23
CA GLY A 24 8.42 3.90 -12.02
C GLY A 24 7.86 3.35 -10.71
N ASP A 25 6.82 2.53 -10.75
CA ASP A 25 6.31 1.86 -9.55
C ASP A 25 7.33 0.86 -9.01
N LYS A 26 7.25 0.59 -7.70
CA LYS A 26 8.14 -0.37 -7.03
C LYS A 26 7.36 -1.28 -6.10
N TYR A 27 7.58 -2.58 -6.23
CA TYR A 27 7.15 -3.58 -5.25
C TYR A 27 8.36 -4.18 -4.54
N VAL A 28 8.27 -4.34 -3.22
CA VAL A 28 9.21 -5.10 -2.40
C VAL A 28 8.40 -6.01 -1.49
N GLY A 29 8.61 -7.31 -1.57
CA GLY A 29 7.87 -8.26 -0.73
C GLY A 29 7.98 -9.69 -1.20
N GLU A 30 7.06 -10.50 -0.70
CA GLU A 30 7.00 -11.92 -1.02
C GLU A 30 6.35 -12.18 -2.38
N TRP A 31 6.82 -13.23 -3.04
CA TRP A 31 6.39 -13.68 -4.34
C TRP A 31 6.07 -15.18 -4.28
N ARG A 32 5.02 -15.59 -4.97
CA ARG A 32 4.67 -16.99 -5.16
C ARG A 32 4.15 -17.21 -6.57
N ASN A 33 4.81 -18.10 -7.31
CA ASN A 33 4.44 -18.47 -8.68
C ASN A 33 4.32 -17.25 -9.61
N GLY A 34 5.21 -16.27 -9.49
CA GLY A 34 5.25 -15.07 -10.32
C GLY A 34 4.33 -13.93 -9.86
N LEU A 35 3.54 -14.14 -8.80
CA LEU A 35 2.57 -13.19 -8.27
C LEU A 35 3.01 -12.66 -6.90
N LYS A 36 2.66 -11.40 -6.60
CA LYS A 36 2.80 -10.81 -5.26
C LYS A 36 2.03 -11.65 -4.24
N HIS A 37 2.66 -11.98 -3.13
CA HIS A 37 2.11 -12.81 -2.07
C HIS A 37 2.59 -12.34 -0.70
N GLY A 38 2.12 -12.97 0.38
CA GLY A 38 2.59 -12.69 1.74
C GLY A 38 2.52 -11.21 2.11
N LEU A 39 3.54 -10.71 2.80
CA LEU A 39 3.68 -9.30 3.12
C LEU A 39 4.47 -8.56 2.03
N GLY A 40 4.09 -7.32 1.74
CA GLY A 40 4.85 -6.49 0.82
C GLY A 40 4.45 -5.02 0.82
N ALA A 41 5.39 -4.20 0.39
CA ALA A 41 5.22 -2.77 0.16
C ALA A 41 5.14 -2.48 -1.35
N PHE A 42 4.18 -1.65 -1.73
CA PHE A 42 4.04 -1.17 -3.11
C PHE A 42 4.03 0.35 -3.11
N LYS A 43 4.92 0.96 -3.88
CA LYS A 43 5.06 2.41 -4.00
C LYS A 43 4.76 2.81 -5.44
N THR A 44 3.89 3.79 -5.60
CA THR A 44 3.67 4.54 -6.84
C THR A 44 4.22 5.96 -6.69
N SER A 45 4.03 6.82 -7.69
CA SER A 45 4.33 8.25 -7.57
C SER A 45 3.54 8.92 -6.44
N ASP A 46 2.27 8.53 -6.28
CA ASP A 46 1.30 9.27 -5.45
C ASP A 46 1.01 8.60 -4.12
N SER A 47 1.35 7.32 -3.98
CA SER A 47 0.92 6.51 -2.85
C SER A 47 1.93 5.45 -2.44
N LYS A 48 1.83 5.05 -1.18
CA LYS A 48 2.54 3.89 -0.64
C LYS A 48 1.55 2.98 0.06
N TYR A 49 1.61 1.70 -0.28
CA TYR A 49 0.87 0.62 0.35
C TYR A 49 1.85 -0.27 1.11
N SER A 50 1.47 -0.74 2.29
CA SER A 50 2.18 -1.78 3.03
C SER A 50 1.17 -2.70 3.69
N GLY A 51 1.17 -3.98 3.30
CA GLY A 51 0.17 -4.94 3.76
C GLY A 51 0.29 -6.28 3.08
N GLY A 52 -0.74 -7.11 3.27
CA GLY A 52 -0.75 -8.46 2.71
C GLY A 52 -1.14 -8.52 1.23
N TRP A 53 -0.68 -9.57 0.56
CA TRP A 53 -0.96 -9.89 -0.82
C TRP A 53 -1.37 -11.36 -0.93
N ASN A 54 -2.39 -11.64 -1.73
CA ASN A 54 -2.80 -13.00 -2.03
C ASN A 54 -3.11 -13.12 -3.53
N LYS A 55 -2.35 -13.96 -4.24
CA LYS A 55 -2.45 -14.16 -5.69
C LYS A 55 -2.47 -12.84 -6.47
N GLY A 56 -1.55 -11.93 -6.13
CA GLY A 56 -1.41 -10.63 -6.80
C GLY A 56 -2.37 -9.53 -6.32
N LEU A 57 -3.34 -9.85 -5.45
CA LEU A 57 -4.33 -8.90 -4.95
C LEU A 57 -4.00 -8.47 -3.52
N LYS A 58 -4.19 -7.18 -3.19
CA LYS A 58 -4.12 -6.68 -1.81
C LYS A 58 -5.07 -7.49 -0.90
N HIS A 59 -4.61 -7.89 0.28
CA HIS A 59 -5.33 -8.77 1.20
C HIS A 59 -4.88 -8.57 2.65
N GLY A 60 -5.77 -8.80 3.62
CA GLY A 60 -5.43 -8.73 5.04
C GLY A 60 -5.28 -7.29 5.54
N GLU A 61 -4.58 -7.11 6.66
CA GLU A 61 -4.33 -5.78 7.21
C GLU A 61 -3.35 -5.00 6.33
N ALA A 62 -3.59 -3.69 6.21
CA ALA A 62 -2.74 -2.81 5.43
C ALA A 62 -2.74 -1.38 5.97
N THR A 63 -1.63 -0.69 5.71
CA THR A 63 -1.48 0.75 5.84
C THR A 63 -1.31 1.35 4.45
N GLU A 64 -1.99 2.47 4.20
CA GLU A 64 -1.80 3.28 2.99
C GLU A 64 -1.43 4.69 3.37
N GLU A 65 -0.49 5.26 2.63
CA GLU A 65 -0.09 6.66 2.68
C GLU A 65 -0.44 7.27 1.32
N LEU A 66 -1.30 8.28 1.32
CA LEU A 66 -1.80 8.96 0.12
C LEU A 66 -1.22 10.37 0.07
N ALA A 67 -0.66 10.73 -1.08
CA ALA A 67 -0.05 12.03 -1.34
C ALA A 67 1.02 12.45 -0.31
N GLY A 68 1.58 11.51 0.45
CA GLY A 68 2.56 11.77 1.51
C GLY A 68 1.99 12.38 2.80
N PHE A 69 0.69 12.67 2.87
CA PHE A 69 0.09 13.40 4.00
C PHE A 69 -1.01 12.65 4.74
N PHE A 70 -1.67 11.68 4.09
CA PHE A 70 -2.77 10.95 4.69
C PHE A 70 -2.41 9.49 4.87
N ARG A 71 -2.17 9.08 6.11
CA ARG A 71 -1.91 7.72 6.50
C ARG A 71 -3.15 7.08 7.11
N MET A 72 -3.52 5.92 6.59
CA MET A 72 -4.70 5.19 7.03
C MET A 72 -4.44 3.70 7.15
N LYS A 73 -5.11 3.04 8.10
CA LYS A 73 -5.07 1.59 8.30
C LYS A 73 -6.45 0.97 8.15
N GLY A 74 -6.50 -0.18 7.50
CA GLY A 74 -7.72 -0.96 7.36
C GLY A 74 -7.43 -2.37 6.87
N LYS A 75 -8.45 -3.01 6.31
CA LYS A 75 -8.36 -4.37 5.77
C LYS A 75 -8.68 -4.39 4.28
N TYR A 76 -8.01 -5.27 3.56
CA TYR A 76 -8.30 -5.61 2.18
C TYR A 76 -8.81 -7.04 2.06
N LYS A 77 -9.73 -7.28 1.12
CA LYS A 77 -10.16 -8.63 0.72
C LYS A 77 -10.29 -8.66 -0.80
N LYS A 78 -9.52 -9.54 -1.44
CA LYS A 78 -9.49 -9.73 -2.90
C LYS A 78 -9.31 -8.42 -3.68
N GLY A 79 -8.40 -7.56 -3.21
CA GLY A 79 -8.08 -6.29 -3.87
C GLY A 79 -8.94 -5.10 -3.46
N SER A 80 -10.03 -5.31 -2.72
CA SER A 80 -10.94 -4.23 -2.30
C SER A 80 -10.76 -3.87 -0.82
N ARG A 81 -10.78 -2.58 -0.50
CA ARG A 81 -10.87 -2.08 0.88
C ARG A 81 -12.13 -2.65 1.55
N GLN A 82 -12.05 -2.95 2.83
CA GLN A 82 -13.14 -3.52 3.62
C GLN A 82 -13.34 -2.69 4.89
N GLY A 83 -14.61 -2.52 5.27
CA GLY A 83 -15.00 -1.86 6.52
C GLY A 83 -14.47 -0.43 6.65
N LEU A 84 -14.37 0.01 7.90
CA LEU A 84 -13.87 1.35 8.24
C LEU A 84 -12.35 1.40 8.16
N TRP A 85 -11.84 2.45 7.51
CA TRP A 85 -10.43 2.79 7.50
C TRP A 85 -10.16 3.89 8.51
N LYS A 86 -9.21 3.65 9.41
CA LYS A 86 -8.85 4.59 10.47
C LYS A 86 -7.72 5.48 9.97
N ASN A 87 -7.91 6.79 10.06
CA ASN A 87 -6.82 7.74 9.89
C ASN A 87 -5.83 7.53 11.06
N LEU A 88 -4.56 7.32 10.74
CA LEU A 88 -3.49 7.12 11.71
C LEU A 88 -2.83 8.43 12.15
N ASP A 89 -2.96 9.49 11.35
CA ASP A 89 -2.45 10.82 11.68
C ASP A 89 -3.43 11.61 12.55
N ALA A 90 -4.63 11.08 12.77
CA ALA A 90 -5.55 11.52 13.80
C ALA A 90 -5.03 11.10 15.18
N VAL A 91 -3.97 11.75 15.66
CA VAL A 91 -3.68 11.81 17.09
C VAL A 91 -4.92 12.43 17.72
N GLY A 92 -5.55 11.76 18.69
CA GLY A 92 -6.83 12.17 19.25
C GLY A 92 -6.84 13.59 19.85
N THR A 93 -7.05 14.61 19.01
CA THR A 93 -7.31 16.00 19.43
C THR A 93 -8.32 16.65 18.49
N PHE A 94 -9.35 17.21 19.09
CA PHE A 94 -10.43 17.99 18.49
C PHE A 94 -9.94 19.35 17.94
N HIS A 95 -10.64 19.82 16.90
CA HIS A 95 -10.91 21.21 16.49
C HIS A 95 -9.78 22.15 16.06
N GLN A 96 -9.87 22.57 14.79
CA GLN A 96 -10.07 23.99 14.52
C GLN A 96 -11.21 24.13 13.49
N SER A 97 -12.41 24.43 13.98
CA SER A 97 -13.51 24.92 13.15
C SER A 97 -13.15 26.33 12.68
N TYR A 98 -13.17 26.54 11.37
CA TYR A 98 -13.12 27.87 10.77
C TYR A 98 -14.44 28.59 11.10
N HIS A 99 -14.44 29.41 12.15
CA HIS A 99 -15.41 30.50 12.26
C HIS A 99 -14.85 31.66 11.44
N ARG A 100 -15.32 31.82 10.20
CA ARG A 100 -15.14 33.08 9.48
C ARG A 100 -16.13 34.06 10.11
N GLY A 101 -15.59 34.94 10.95
CA GLY A 101 -16.33 36.00 11.60
C GLY A 101 -17.10 36.88 10.59
N GLU A 102 -18.26 37.32 11.04
CA GLU A 102 -19.03 38.40 10.45
C GLU A 102 -18.14 39.65 10.34
N VAL A 103 -18.18 40.29 9.17
CA VAL A 103 -17.60 41.61 8.95
C VAL A 103 -18.68 42.62 9.35
N GLN A 104 -18.38 43.47 10.34
CA GLN A 104 -19.16 44.69 10.62
C GLN A 104 -19.02 45.68 9.47
#